data_AF-A0A314KMS7-F1
#
_entry.id   AF-A0A314KMS7-F1
#
_cell.length_a   1.000
_cell.length_b   1.000
_cell.length_c   1.000
_cell.angle_alpha   90.00
_cell.angle_beta   90.00
_cell.angle_gamma   90.00
#
_symmetry.space_group_name_H-M   'P 1'
#
loop_
_entity.id
_entity.type
_entity.pdbx_description
1 polymer ?
#
loop_
_entity_poly.entity_id
_entity_poly.type
_entity_poly.pdbx_seq_one_letter_code
_entity_poly.pdbx_strand_id
1 'polypeptide(L)' 'MVAQCLGAICGIGLVKRFMKHDYNTYGGGANTVAVGYSTGIALGAEIIGTFVLVYTVFSATDAKSKARDSRVPH' A
#
# COMPACT_ATOMS: atom_id res chain seq x y z
N MET A 1 -2.38 -11.65 1.26
CA MET A 1 -3.10 -10.35 1.14
C MET A 1 -4.13 -10.12 2.25
N VAL A 2 -4.85 -11.14 2.74
CA VAL A 2 -5.88 -10.98 3.79
C VAL A 2 -5.39 -10.17 5.01
N ALA A 3 -4.28 -10.58 5.64
CA ALA A 3 -3.76 -9.89 6.83
C ALA A 3 -3.36 -8.42 6.57
N GLN A 4 -2.80 -8.12 5.40
CA GLN A 4 -2.43 -6.74 5.03
C GLN A 4 -3.67 -5.86 4.86
N CYS A 5 -4.69 -6.35 4.14
CA CYS A 5 -5.94 -5.61 3.96
C CYS A 5 -6.68 -5.40 5.29
N LEU A 6 -6.76 -6.42 6.15
CA LEU A 6 -7.35 -6.30 7.49
C LEU A 6 -6.58 -5.32 8.37
N GLY A 7 -5.25 -5.37 8.33
CA GLY A 7 -4.38 -4.42 9.04
C GLY A 7 -4.60 -2.98 8.58
N ALA A 8 -4.73 -2.76 7.26
CA ALA A 8 -5.02 -1.44 6.70
C ALA A 8 -6.40 -0.89 7.16
N ILE A 9 -7.44 -1.72 7.16
CA ILE A 9 -8.78 -1.34 7.63
C ILE A 9 -8.77 -1.01 9.13
N CYS A 10 -8.10 -1.84 9.94
CA CYS A 10 -7.95 -1.59 11.37
C CYS A 10 -7.20 -0.27 11.62
N GLY A 11 -6.07 -0.07 10.93
CA GLY A 11 -5.25 1.14 11.03
C GLY A 11 -6.02 2.41 10.69
N ILE A 12 -6.70 2.44 9.54
CA ILE A 12 -7.47 3.63 9.13
C ILE A 12 -8.68 3.88 10.05
N GLY A 13 -9.27 2.81 10.61
CA GLY A 13 -10.32 2.89 11.62
C GLY A 13 -9.85 3.57 12.91
N LEU A 14 -8.62 3.30 13.36
CA LEU A 14 -8.02 3.98 14.51
C LEU A 14 -7.80 5.47 14.24
N VAL A 15 -7.25 5.84 13.08
CA VAL A 15 -7.05 7.25 12.69
C VAL A 15 -8.37 8.01 12.69
N LYS A 16 -9.42 7.42 12.07
CA LYS A 16 -10.76 8.01 12.06
C LYS A 16 -11.36 8.15 13.46
N ARG A 17 -11.03 7.26 14.41
CA ARG A 17 -11.54 7.34 15.79
C ARG A 17 -10.92 8.50 16.56
N PHE A 18 -9.63 8.78 16.37
CA PHE A 18 -8.94 9.86 17.09
C PHE A 18 -9.19 11.24 16.48
N MET A 19 -9.32 11.34 15.15
CA MET A 19 -9.44 12.62 14.44
C MET A 19 -10.64 12.65 13.49
N LYS A 20 -11.83 12.26 13.99
CA LYS A 20 -13.02 12.02 13.16
C LYS A 20 -13.42 13.20 12.26
N HIS A 21 -13.37 14.43 12.79
CA HIS A 21 -13.76 15.62 12.03
C HIS A 21 -12.78 15.84 10.87
N ASP A 22 -11.49 16.03 11.18
CA ASP A 22 -10.44 16.24 10.19
C ASP A 22 -10.35 15.10 9.17
N TYR A 23 -10.47 13.86 9.63
CA TYR A 23 -10.49 12.68 8.77
C TYR A 23 -11.55 12.81 7.67
N ASN A 24 -12.78 13.20 8.02
CA ASN A 24 -13.85 13.31 7.03
C ASN A 24 -13.68 14.57 6.16
N THR A 25 -13.22 15.69 6.75
CA THR A 25 -13.04 16.96 6.04
C THR A 25 -11.95 16.89 4.98
N TYR A 26 -10.86 16.16 5.23
CA TYR A 26 -9.71 16.06 4.33
C TYR A 26 -9.67 14.80 3.47
N GLY A 27 -10.81 14.11 3.28
CA GLY A 27 -10.92 12.97 2.36
C GLY A 27 -10.37 11.64 2.88
N GLY A 28 -10.04 11.55 4.17
CA GLY A 28 -9.79 10.28 4.86
C GLY A 28 -8.57 9.49 4.39
N GLY A 29 -7.62 10.13 3.69
CA GLY A 29 -6.42 9.47 3.17
C GLY A 29 -6.67 8.49 2.02
N ALA A 30 -7.83 8.58 1.35
CA ALA A 30 -8.15 7.76 0.19
C ALA A 30 -7.35 8.20 -1.04
N ASN A 31 -6.83 7.23 -1.80
CA ASN A 31 -6.21 7.49 -3.09
C ASN A 31 -7.30 7.84 -4.12
N THR A 32 -7.11 8.93 -4.85
CA THR A 32 -8.04 9.37 -5.91
C THR A 32 -7.25 10.00 -7.05
N VAL A 33 -7.83 10.00 -8.25
CA VAL A 33 -7.29 10.78 -9.36
C VAL A 33 -7.46 12.26 -9.03
N ALA A 34 -6.36 13.01 -9.05
CA ALA A 34 -6.39 14.46 -8.82
C ALA A 34 -7.13 15.18 -9.96
N VAL A 35 -7.77 16.30 -9.63
CA VAL A 35 -8.48 17.14 -10.61
C VAL A 35 -7.52 17.57 -11.72
N GLY A 36 -7.95 17.45 -12.97
CA GLY A 36 -7.15 17.80 -14.15
C GLY A 36 -6.33 16.65 -14.74
N TYR A 37 -6.28 15.50 -14.10
CA TYR A 37 -5.65 14.28 -14.64
C TYR A 37 -6.70 13.29 -15.13
N SER A 38 -6.39 12.59 -16.23
CA SER A 38 -7.23 11.50 -16.71
C SER A 38 -6.94 10.21 -15.96
N THR A 39 -7.93 9.33 -15.90
CA THR A 39 -7.79 7.98 -15.32
C THR A 39 -6.66 7.20 -15.98
N GLY A 40 -6.42 7.38 -17.28
CA GLY A 40 -5.33 6.73 -17.99
C GLY A 40 -3.95 7.17 -17.52
N ILE A 41 -3.75 8.47 -17.27
CA ILE A 41 -2.48 8.99 -16.73
C ILE A 41 -2.27 8.47 -15.30
N ALA A 42 -3.30 8.51 -14.46
CA ALA A 42 -3.22 8.00 -13.10
C ALA A 42 -2.88 6.50 -13.07
N LEU A 43 -3.53 5.69 -13.91
CA LEU A 43 -3.22 4.26 -14.03
C LEU A 43 -1.77 4.03 -14.46
N GLY A 44 -1.29 4.77 -15.47
CA GLY A 44 0.10 4.68 -15.92
C GLY A 44 1.11 5.02 -14.81
N ALA A 45 0.83 6.07 -14.04
CA ALA A 45 1.66 6.45 -12.90
C ALA A 45 1.72 5.35 -11.83
N GLU A 46 0.58 4.74 -11.47
CA GLU A 46 0.53 3.66 -10.48
C GLU A 46 1.28 2.40 -10.95
N ILE A 47 1.19 2.04 -12.23
CA ILE A 47 1.91 0.91 -12.82
C ILE A 47 3.43 1.15 -12.72
N ILE A 48 3.91 2.32 -13.15
CA ILE A 48 5.33 2.64 -13.13
C ILE A 48 5.84 2.68 -11.68
N GLY A 49 5.12 3.32 -10.78
CA GLY A 49 5.49 3.39 -9.36
C GLY A 49 5.57 2.01 -8.71
N THR A 50 4.59 1.15 -8.96
CA THR A 50 4.59 -0.23 -8.45
C THR A 50 5.71 -1.06 -9.07
N PHE A 51 5.99 -0.88 -10.37
CA PHE A 51 7.09 -1.56 -11.03
C PHE A 51 8.44 -1.19 -10.40
N VAL A 52 8.69 0.10 -10.18
CA VAL A 52 9.91 0.57 -9.51
C VAL A 52 10.01 -0.02 -8.11
N LEU A 53 8.92 0.01 -7.33
CA LEU A 53 8.89 -0.57 -5.98
C LEU A 53 9.24 -2.07 -6.00
N VAL A 54 8.57 -2.86 -6.84
CA VAL A 54 8.79 -4.30 -6.93
C VAL A 54 10.20 -4.61 -7.45
N TYR A 55 10.69 -3.85 -8.44
CA TYR A 55 12.06 -3.96 -8.92
C TYR A 55 13.07 -3.74 -7.79
N THR A 56 12.91 -2.67 -7.01
CA THR A 56 13.77 -2.40 -5.85
C THR A 56 13.70 -3.51 -4.82
N VAL A 57 12.52 -4.08 -4.54
CA VAL A 57 12.39 -5.23 -3.63
C VAL A 57 13.18 -6.45 -4.12
N PHE A 58 13.10 -6.75 -5.42
CA PHE A 58 13.90 -7.83 -6.01
C PHE A 58 15.40 -7.53 -5.94
N SER A 59 15.82 -6.31 -6.25
CA SER A 59 17.22 -5.89 -6.16
C SER A 59 17.75 -5.89 -4.73
N ALA A 60 16.90 -5.62 -3.74
CA ALA A 60 17.24 -5.63 -2.32
C ALA A 60 17.17 -7.03 -1.70
N THR A 61 16.80 -8.07 -2.46
CA THR A 61 16.69 -9.43 -1.94
C THR A 61 18.09 -10.01 -1.67
N ASP A 62 18.43 -10.21 -0.40
CA ASP A 62 19.64 -10.94 -0.02
C ASP A 62 19.49 -12.43 -0.36
N ALA A 63 20.45 -12.96 -1.13
CA ALA A 63 20.41 -14.34 -1.60
C ALA A 63 20.57 -15.36 -0.45
N LYS A 64 21.21 -14.98 0.66
CA LYS A 64 21.62 -15.88 1.74
C LYS A 64 20.65 -15.94 2.92
N SER A 65 19.84 -14.91 3.12
CA SER A 65 18.91 -14.80 4.25
C SER A 65 17.49 -15.20 3.84
N LYS A 66 16.79 -15.90 4.74
CA LYS A 66 15.40 -16.30 4.59
C LYS A 66 14.61 -15.88 5.82
N ALA A 67 13.31 -15.62 5.64
CA ALA A 67 12.42 -15.31 6.75
C ALA A 67 12.41 -16.49 7.74
N ARG A 68 12.34 -16.17 9.04
CA ARG A 68 12.35 -17.15 10.12
C ARG A 68 11.20 -18.15 9.90
N ASP A 69 11.52 -19.43 9.93
CA ASP A 69 10.56 -20.54 9.77
C ASP A 69 9.80 -20.57 8.42
N SER A 70 10.43 -20.12 7.32
CA SER A 70 9.82 -20.17 5.98
C SER A 70 9.95 -21.53 5.27
N ARG A 71 10.45 -22.57 5.94
CA ARG A 71 10.67 -23.89 5.33
C ARG A 71 9.33 -24.63 5.28
N VAL A 72 8.79 -24.76 4.07
CA VAL A 72 7.57 -25.52 3.82
C VAL A 72 7.84 -26.99 4.15
N PRO A 73 7.06 -27.63 5.06
CA PRO A 73 7.16 -29.07 5.28
C PRO A 73 6.72 -29.79 4.00
N HIS A 74 7.54 -30.76 3.59
CA HIS A 74 7.34 -31.56 2.37
C HIS A 74 6.51 -32.81 2.64
#